data_AF-A0A317DI18-F1
#
_entry.id   AF-A0A317DI18-F1
#
_cell.length_a   1.000
_cell.length_b   1.000
_cell.length_c   1.000
_cell.angle_alpha   90.00
_cell.angle_beta   90.00
_cell.angle_gamma   90.00
#
_symmetry.space_group_name_H-M   'P 1'
#
loop_
_entity.id
_entity.type
_entity.pdbx_description
1 polymer ?
#
loop_
_entity_poly.entity_id
_entity_poly.type
_entity_poly.pdbx_seq_one_letter_code
_entity_poly.pdbx_strand_id
1 'polypeptide(L)'
;MPDTPSLSRLVRDYLAQQSGQALKPWQIAEGVSARLDGRHVGVGAGTNICLYEAAQGRLVRVDPAPMTFAHLTRADSDAGPQ
;
A
#
# COMPACT_ATOMS: atom_id res chain seq x y z
N MET A 1 25.59 -4.56 -7.55
CA MET A 1 24.31 -5.28 -7.62
C MET A 1 23.22 -4.24 -7.46
N PRO A 2 22.18 -4.18 -8.31
CA PRO A 2 21.05 -3.30 -8.03
C PRO A 2 20.39 -3.76 -6.72
N ASP A 3 20.20 -2.85 -5.77
CA ASP A 3 19.48 -3.12 -4.53
C ASP A 3 18.05 -3.55 -4.88
N THR A 4 17.70 -4.82 -4.60
CA THR A 4 16.32 -5.29 -4.73
C THR A 4 15.44 -4.43 -3.82
N PRO A 5 14.46 -3.69 -4.35
CA PRO A 5 13.60 -2.86 -3.52
C PRO A 5 12.87 -3.74 -2.49
N SER A 6 12.87 -3.31 -1.24
CA SER A 6 12.11 -4.00 -0.18
C SER A 6 10.62 -4.10 -0.55
N LEU A 7 9.96 -5.15 -0.10
CA LEU A 7 8.53 -5.35 -0.37
C LEU A 7 7.67 -4.18 0.12
N SER A 8 8.02 -3.55 1.24
CA SER A 8 7.35 -2.34 1.74
C SER A 8 7.47 -1.17 0.78
N ARG A 9 8.62 -1.01 0.12
CA ARG A 9 8.81 0.02 -0.92
C ARG A 9 7.93 -0.26 -2.13
N LEU A 10 7.87 -1.52 -2.58
CA LEU A 10 7.03 -1.90 -3.70
C LEU A 10 5.53 -1.68 -3.44
N VAL A 11 5.06 -1.96 -2.22
CA VAL A 11 3.67 -1.66 -1.80
C VAL A 11 3.37 -0.17 -1.86
N ARG A 12 4.26 0.68 -1.33
CA ARG A 12 4.09 2.14 -1.41
C ARG A 12 4.12 2.64 -2.85
N ASP A 13 5.10 2.20 -3.64
CA ASP A 13 5.26 2.61 -5.03
C ASP A 13 4.06 2.16 -5.87
N TYR A 14 3.48 0.99 -5.57
CA TYR A 14 2.24 0.54 -6.18
C TYR A 14 1.07 1.47 -5.82
N LEU A 15 0.82 1.71 -4.52
CA LEU A 15 -0.29 2.56 -4.09
C LEU A 15 -0.14 4.02 -4.52
N ALA A 16 1.08 4.55 -4.60
CA ALA A 16 1.35 5.89 -5.12
C ALA A 16 0.92 6.03 -6.59
N GLN A 17 1.06 4.97 -7.39
CA GLN A 17 0.62 4.92 -8.78
C GLN A 17 -0.90 4.76 -8.91
N GLN A 18 -1.58 4.29 -7.88
CA GLN A 18 -3.04 4.19 -7.82
C GLN A 18 -3.65 5.46 -7.20
N SER A 19 -3.04 6.63 -7.48
CA SER A 19 -3.28 7.92 -6.80
C SER A 19 -4.77 8.16 -6.48
N GLY A 20 -5.10 8.19 -5.18
CA GLY A 20 -6.44 8.45 -4.65
C GLY A 20 -7.36 7.24 -4.54
N GLN A 21 -6.95 6.05 -4.96
CA GLN A 21 -7.75 4.83 -4.83
C GLN A 21 -7.44 4.10 -3.52
N ALA A 22 -8.49 3.85 -2.74
CA ALA A 22 -8.44 2.95 -1.60
C ALA A 22 -8.55 1.50 -2.10
N LEU A 23 -7.51 0.71 -1.90
CA LEU A 23 -7.43 -0.67 -2.37
C LEU A 23 -7.46 -1.67 -1.22
N LYS A 24 -8.07 -2.83 -1.48
CA LYS A 24 -8.07 -3.94 -0.53
C LYS A 24 -6.68 -4.61 -0.50
N PRO A 25 -6.26 -5.19 0.64
CA PRO A 25 -4.97 -5.87 0.75
C PRO A 25 -4.70 -6.93 -0.32
N TRP A 26 -5.72 -7.67 -0.76
CA TRP A 26 -5.56 -8.67 -1.81
C TRP A 26 -5.27 -8.04 -3.18
N GLN A 27 -5.88 -6.89 -3.50
CA GLN A 27 -5.63 -6.15 -4.75
C GLN A 27 -4.20 -5.61 -4.77
N ILE A 28 -3.74 -5.11 -3.61
CA ILE A 28 -2.36 -4.63 -3.44
C ILE A 28 -1.38 -5.78 -3.60
N ALA A 29 -1.63 -6.91 -2.94
CA ALA A 29 -0.77 -8.10 -3.03
C ALA A 29 -0.68 -8.63 -4.46
N GLU A 30 -1.81 -8.70 -5.18
CA GLU A 30 -1.87 -9.09 -6.59
C GLU A 30 -1.08 -8.12 -7.48
N GLY A 31 -1.34 -6.82 -7.37
CA GLY A 31 -0.67 -5.79 -8.17
C GLY A 31 0.83 -5.71 -7.92
N VAL A 32 1.28 -5.94 -6.68
CA VAL A 32 2.71 -6.02 -6.35
C VAL A 32 3.32 -7.33 -6.86
N SER A 33 2.62 -8.47 -6.75
CA SER A 33 3.09 -9.75 -7.28
C SER A 33 3.30 -9.70 -8.80
N ALA A 34 2.43 -8.99 -9.52
CA ALA A 34 2.57 -8.78 -10.96
C ALA A 34 3.86 -8.04 -11.35
N ARG A 35 4.51 -7.33 -10.41
CA ARG A 35 5.77 -6.59 -10.63
C ARG A 35 7.02 -7.36 -10.24
N LEU A 36 6.87 -8.56 -9.69
CA LEU A 36 7.94 -9.29 -9.03
C LEU A 36 8.48 -10.47 -9.85
N ASP A 37 8.39 -10.43 -11.19
CA ASP A 37 8.92 -11.43 -12.13
C ASP A 37 8.78 -12.88 -11.63
N GLY A 38 7.55 -13.26 -11.27
CA GLY A 38 7.20 -14.62 -10.83
C GLY A 38 7.23 -14.86 -9.32
N ARG A 39 7.53 -13.86 -8.48
CA ARG A 39 7.36 -13.97 -7.02
C ARG A 39 5.97 -13.50 -6.59
N HIS A 40 5.33 -14.31 -5.75
CA HIS A 40 4.00 -14.04 -5.22
C HIS A 40 4.06 -13.46 -3.80
N VAL A 41 3.26 -12.44 -3.55
CA VAL A 41 3.04 -11.84 -2.24
C VAL A 41 1.72 -12.38 -1.71
N GLY A 42 1.77 -13.13 -0.60
CA GLY A 42 0.56 -13.58 0.06
C GLY A 42 -0.25 -12.41 0.62
N VAL A 43 -1.58 -12.52 0.57
CA VAL A 43 -2.49 -11.48 1.07
C VAL A 43 -2.19 -11.12 2.53
N GLY A 44 -1.88 -12.09 3.39
CA GLY A 44 -1.50 -11.83 4.79
C GLY A 44 -0.22 -11.00 4.93
N ALA A 45 0.79 -11.23 4.08
CA ALA A 45 2.00 -10.42 4.04
C ALA A 45 1.68 -9.00 3.55
N GLY A 46 0.86 -8.88 2.49
CA GLY A 46 0.36 -7.60 1.99
C GLY A 46 -0.36 -6.79 3.08
N THR A 47 -1.28 -7.42 3.81
CA THR A 47 -2.00 -6.79 4.93
C THR A 47 -1.06 -6.31 6.03
N ASN A 48 -0.14 -7.15 6.50
CA ASN A 48 0.79 -6.78 7.57
C ASN A 48 1.68 -5.59 7.18
N ILE A 49 2.14 -5.56 5.92
CA ILE A 49 2.93 -4.43 5.42
C ILE A 49 2.08 -3.17 5.32
N CYS A 50 0.85 -3.26 4.84
CA CYS A 50 -0.05 -2.11 4.77
C CYS A 50 -0.33 -1.53 6.17
N LEU A 51 -0.56 -2.39 7.17
CA LEU A 51 -0.72 -1.99 8.57
C LEU A 51 0.54 -1.35 9.14
N TYR A 52 1.70 -1.94 8.90
CA TYR A 52 2.99 -1.39 9.33
C TYR A 52 3.24 -0.01 8.71
N GLU A 53 3.04 0.14 7.39
CA GLU A 53 3.24 1.40 6.69
C GLU A 53 2.22 2.47 7.09
N ALA A 54 0.98 2.06 7.41
CA ALA A 54 -0.03 2.96 7.97
C ALA A 54 0.32 3.42 9.40
N ALA A 55 0.81 2.52 10.26
CA ALA A 55 1.30 2.87 11.60
C ALA A 55 2.49 3.84 11.57
N GLN A 56 3.20 3.91 10.45
CA GLN A 56 4.32 4.80 10.21
C GLN A 56 3.90 6.11 9.50
N GLY A 57 2.60 6.32 9.28
CA GLY A 57 2.07 7.51 8.61
C GLY A 57 2.44 7.62 7.13
N ARG A 58 2.80 6.51 6.48
CA ARG A 58 3.15 6.48 5.04
C ARG A 58 1.97 6.04 4.16
N LEU A 59 1.03 5.30 4.74
CA LEU A 59 -0.25 4.96 4.13
C LEU A 59 -1.38 5.41 5.06
N VAL A 60 -2.59 5.51 4.53
CA VAL A 60 -3.80 5.68 5.35
C VAL A 60 -4.65 4.43 5.20
N ARG A 61 -5.16 3.95 6.34
CA ARG A 61 -6.26 2.98 6.36
C ARG A 61 -7.56 3.76 6.20
N VAL A 62 -8.22 3.60 5.05
CA VAL A 62 -9.40 4.38 4.68
C VAL A 62 -10.64 3.80 5.34
N ASP A 63 -10.91 2.52 5.12
CA ASP A 63 -12.00 1.80 5.77
C ASP A 63 -11.49 0.61 6.60
N PRO A 64 -12.15 0.28 7.73
CA PRO A 64 -11.86 -0.92 8.49
C PRO A 64 -12.61 -2.16 7.99
N ALA A 65 -13.75 -2.01 7.28
CA ALA A 65 -14.61 -3.10 6.83
C ALA A 65 -15.43 -2.77 5.55
N PRO A 66 -15.05 -3.28 4.36
CA PRO A 66 -13.85 -4.06 4.10
C PRO A 66 -12.59 -3.21 4.28
N MET A 67 -11.51 -3.80 4.80
CA MET A 67 -10.27 -3.09 5.04
C MET A 67 -9.66 -2.57 3.74
N THR A 68 -9.38 -1.27 3.66
CA THR A 68 -8.77 -0.62 2.50
C THR A 68 -7.63 0.32 2.89
N PHE A 69 -6.68 0.49 1.99
CA PHE A 69 -5.50 1.33 2.17
C PHE A 69 -5.28 2.22 0.95
N ALA A 70 -4.83 3.45 1.20
CA ALA A 70 -4.47 4.41 0.16
C ALA A 70 -3.10 5.05 0.47
N HIS A 71 -2.41 5.52 -0.58
CA HIS A 71 -1.21 6.32 -0.42
C HIS A 71 -1.57 7.76 -0.04
N LEU A 72 -0.89 8.31 0.96
CA LEU A 72 -1.01 9.72 1.33
C LEU A 72 -0.44 10.59 0.22
N THR A 73 -1.29 11.32 -0.49
CA THR A 73 -0.82 12.42 -1.32
C THR A 73 -0.75 13.67 -0.45
N ARG A 74 0.26 14.53 -0.67
CA ARG A 74 0.48 15.75 0.13
C ARG A 74 -0.76 16.67 0.20
N ALA A 75 -1.69 16.55 -0.76
CA ALA A 75 -2.95 17.28 -0.80
C ALA A 75 -3.96 16.80 0.28
N ASP A 76 -3.87 15.55 0.71
CA ASP A 76 -4.78 14.97 1.72
C ASP A 76 -4.37 15.34 3.15
N SER A 77 -3.11 15.73 3.34
CA SER A 77 -2.58 16.19 4.65
C SER A 77 -3.06 17.60 5.04
N ASP A 78 -3.67 18.35 4.11
CA ASP A 78 -4.26 19.68 4.34
C ASP A 78 -5.78 19.62 4.61
N ALA A 79 -6.41 18.47 4.32
CA ALA A 79 -7.81 18.20 4.66
C ALA A 79 -7.91 17.67 6.11
N GLY A 80 -7.59 18.51 7.09
CA GLY A 80 -7.86 18.21 8.49
C GLY A 80 -9.37 18.03 8.75
N PRO A 81 -9.78 17.29 9.79
CA PRO A 81 -11.19 17.16 10.13
C PRO A 81 -11.75 18.53 10.54
N GLN A 82 -12.84 18.96 9.91
CA GLN A 82 -13.71 20.01 10.45
C GLN A 82 -14.74 19.39 11.39
#